data_AF-A0A2D8GMW7-F1
#
_entry.id   AF-A0A2D8GMW7-F1
#
_cell.length_a   1.000
_cell.length_b   1.000
_cell.length_c   1.000
_cell.angle_alpha   90.00
_cell.angle_beta   90.00
_cell.angle_gamma   90.00
#
_symmetry.space_group_name_H-M   'P 1'
#
loop_
_entity.id
_entity.type
_entity.pdbx_description
1 polymer ?
#
loop_
_entity_poly.entity_id
_entity_poly.type
_entity_poly.pdbx_seq_one_letter_code
_entity_poly.pdbx_strand_id
1 'polypeptide(L)'
;QQLNLSYPDLANYFHGKENPTPSEVSNAVITIRKNKLPDPQFEPNVGSFFKNPIISRERLNSILSKNKDEKDLPHTHIGNDRVKISAAWLIDKCGLKGLKIGGVEVHKKQPLVLINRSRINDQDVFSNLTRAVMEIKQKVQTKYGISLEIEPRIYGDFKID
;
A
#
# COMPACT_ATOMS: atom_id res chain seq x y z
N GLN A 1 9.83 25.24 -12.47
CA GLN A 1 9.68 23.94 -11.78
C GLN A 1 9.96 22.84 -12.80
N GLN A 2 10.88 21.92 -12.53
CA GLN A 2 11.17 20.80 -13.42
C GLN A 2 10.20 19.65 -13.10
N LEU A 3 9.58 19.06 -14.12
CA LEU A 3 8.68 17.93 -13.96
C LEU A 3 9.47 16.66 -13.63
N ASN A 4 9.03 15.91 -12.62
CA ASN A 4 9.60 14.60 -12.31
C ASN A 4 8.76 13.49 -12.94
N LEU A 5 9.30 12.84 -13.98
CA LEU A 5 8.65 11.75 -14.69
C LEU A 5 9.26 10.38 -14.34
N SER A 6 10.11 10.29 -13.32
CA SER A 6 10.87 9.07 -12.99
C SER A 6 10.00 7.94 -12.43
N TYR A 7 8.74 8.20 -12.12
CA TYR A 7 7.84 7.16 -11.62
C TYR A 7 7.51 6.18 -12.75
N PRO A 8 7.69 4.85 -12.58
CA PRO A 8 7.66 3.91 -13.71
C PRO A 8 6.42 3.99 -14.58
N ASP A 9 5.23 4.09 -13.98
CA ASP A 9 3.98 4.21 -14.75
C ASP A 9 3.89 5.51 -15.55
N LEU A 10 4.43 6.60 -15.01
CA LEU A 10 4.42 7.90 -15.63
C LEU A 10 5.45 7.97 -16.76
N ALA A 11 6.64 7.41 -16.53
CA ALA A 11 7.67 7.22 -17.55
C ALA A 11 7.14 6.38 -18.72
N ASN A 12 6.45 5.28 -18.44
CA ASN A 12 5.82 4.43 -19.45
C ASN A 12 4.71 5.17 -20.20
N TYR A 13 3.87 5.93 -19.50
CA TYR A 13 2.77 6.70 -20.12
C TYR A 13 3.30 7.74 -21.13
N PHE A 14 4.42 8.38 -20.81
CA PHE A 14 5.06 9.39 -21.66
C PHE A 14 6.19 8.85 -22.54
N HIS A 15 6.32 7.53 -22.67
CA HIS A 15 7.38 6.94 -23.49
C HIS A 15 7.31 7.48 -24.93
N GLY A 16 8.41 8.11 -25.38
CA GLY A 16 8.51 8.74 -26.71
C GLY A 16 7.89 10.14 -26.83
N LYS A 17 7.30 10.70 -25.76
CA LYS A 17 6.83 12.08 -25.73
C LYS A 17 7.86 12.99 -25.08
N GLU A 18 8.34 13.98 -25.82
CA GLU A 18 9.23 15.02 -25.30
C GLU A 18 8.43 16.16 -24.66
N ASN A 19 8.93 16.67 -23.53
CA ASN A 19 8.45 17.88 -22.85
C ASN A 19 6.92 17.95 -22.61
N PRO A 20 6.31 16.98 -21.91
CA PRO A 20 4.90 17.09 -21.53
C PRO A 20 4.66 18.31 -20.66
N THR A 21 3.51 18.95 -20.85
CA THR A 21 3.09 20.09 -20.02
C THR A 21 2.64 19.61 -18.62
N PRO A 22 2.66 20.48 -17.59
CA PRO A 22 2.13 20.12 -16.27
C PRO A 22 0.67 19.62 -16.30
N SER A 23 -0.16 20.16 -17.20
CA SER A 23 -1.56 19.72 -17.39
C SER A 23 -1.64 18.28 -17.91
N GLU A 24 -0.80 17.94 -18.88
CA GLU A 24 -0.72 16.57 -19.41
C GLU A 24 -0.24 15.60 -18.34
N VAL A 25 0.78 15.98 -17.54
CA VAL A 25 1.25 15.18 -16.42
C VAL A 25 0.13 14.96 -15.39
N SER A 26 -0.63 16.00 -15.06
CA SER A 26 -1.78 15.88 -14.15
C SER A 26 -2.83 14.89 -14.68
N ASN A 27 -3.20 15.00 -15.96
CA ASN A 27 -4.15 14.10 -16.60
C ASN A 27 -3.65 12.65 -16.66
N ALA A 28 -2.37 12.45 -16.94
CA ALA A 28 -1.74 11.13 -16.90
C ALA A 28 -1.81 10.52 -15.49
N VAL A 29 -1.47 11.30 -14.45
CA VAL A 29 -1.56 10.86 -13.05
C VAL A 29 -2.99 10.48 -12.68
N ILE A 30 -3.99 11.29 -13.04
CA ILE A 30 -5.41 10.98 -12.79
C ILE A 30 -5.78 9.65 -13.47
N THR A 31 -5.40 9.48 -14.74
CA THR A 31 -5.70 8.26 -15.52
C THR A 31 -5.06 7.02 -14.91
N ILE A 32 -3.77 7.08 -14.59
CA ILE A 32 -3.03 5.99 -13.94
C ILE A 32 -3.67 5.63 -12.60
N ARG A 33 -4.05 6.63 -11.79
CA ARG A 33 -4.68 6.41 -10.48
C ARG A 33 -6.05 5.76 -10.59
N LYS A 34 -6.90 6.20 -11.53
CA LYS A 34 -8.23 5.59 -11.76
C LYS A 34 -8.13 4.11 -12.14
N ASN A 35 -7.09 3.72 -12.87
CA ASN A 35 -6.90 2.32 -13.26
C ASN A 35 -6.35 1.45 -12.13
N LYS A 36 -5.62 2.05 -11.18
CA LYS A 36 -4.93 1.31 -10.11
C LYS A 36 -5.72 1.25 -8.82
N LEU A 37 -6.38 2.34 -8.44
CA LEU A 37 -7.00 2.50 -7.14
C LEU A 37 -8.51 2.26 -7.22
N PRO A 38 -9.10 1.55 -6.24
CA PRO A 38 -10.55 1.41 -6.17
C PRO A 38 -11.20 2.77 -5.90
N ASP A 39 -12.26 3.08 -6.63
CA ASP A 39 -13.02 4.31 -6.47
C ASP A 39 -13.86 4.22 -5.17
N PRO A 40 -13.64 5.13 -4.19
CA PRO A 40 -14.38 5.12 -2.93
C PRO A 40 -15.90 5.22 -3.07
N GLN A 41 -16.42 5.72 -4.19
CA GLN A 41 -17.87 5.77 -4.43
C GLN A 41 -18.48 4.37 -4.62
N PHE A 42 -17.70 3.41 -5.16
CA PHE A 42 -18.16 2.05 -5.45
C PHE A 42 -17.57 1.02 -4.49
N GLU A 43 -16.34 1.27 -4.01
CA GLU A 43 -15.62 0.43 -3.07
C GLU A 43 -15.11 1.31 -1.92
N PRO A 44 -15.95 1.59 -0.90
CA PRO A 44 -15.61 2.55 0.14
C PRO A 44 -14.27 2.24 0.82
N ASN A 45 -13.34 3.18 0.70
CA ASN A 45 -11.96 3.05 1.18
C ASN A 45 -11.36 4.42 1.50
N VAL A 46 -10.22 4.42 2.20
CA VAL A 46 -9.47 5.63 2.58
C VAL A 46 -8.09 5.69 1.90
N GLY A 47 -7.94 5.03 0.76
CA GLY A 47 -6.67 4.89 0.07
C GLY A 47 -5.74 3.85 0.72
N SER A 48 -4.44 4.13 0.71
CA SER A 48 -3.45 3.25 1.34
C SER A 48 -3.61 3.31 2.85
N PHE A 49 -3.85 2.15 3.47
CA PHE A 49 -4.08 2.05 4.90
C PHE A 49 -2.78 2.01 5.70
N PHE A 50 -1.69 1.53 5.11
CA PHE A 50 -0.38 1.47 5.73
C PHE A 50 0.66 2.28 4.98
N LYS A 51 1.55 2.92 5.74
CA LYS A 51 2.74 3.55 5.18
C LYS A 51 3.72 2.49 4.68
N ASN A 52 4.44 2.83 3.62
CA ASN A 52 5.59 2.05 3.19
C ASN A 52 6.72 2.17 4.23
N PRO A 53 7.13 1.06 4.88
CA PRO A 53 8.11 1.10 5.96
C PRO A 53 9.49 1.50 5.45
N ILE A 54 10.27 2.13 6.33
CA ILE A 54 11.66 2.48 6.06
C ILE A 54 12.54 1.66 7.01
N ILE A 55 13.44 0.86 6.44
CA ILE A 55 14.33 -0.03 7.18
C ILE A 55 15.80 0.27 6.83
N SER A 56 16.74 -0.35 7.55
CA SER A 56 18.16 -0.27 7.21
C SER A 56 18.51 -1.13 5.99
N ARG A 57 19.64 -0.83 5.33
CA ARG A 57 20.14 -1.63 4.20
C ARG A 57 20.49 -3.06 4.59
N GLU A 58 21.07 -3.26 5.77
CA GLU A 58 21.42 -4.59 6.30
C GLU A 58 20.17 -5.45 6.43
N ARG A 59 19.08 -4.85 6.91
CA ARG A 59 17.80 -5.53 7.06
C ARG A 59 17.18 -5.88 5.72
N LEU A 60 17.27 -4.99 4.73
CA LEU A 60 16.84 -5.31 3.36
C LEU A 60 17.64 -6.48 2.81
N ASN A 61 18.97 -6.46 2.93
CA ASN A 61 19.83 -7.54 2.45
C ASN A 61 19.47 -8.88 3.10
N SER A 62 19.18 -8.89 4.41
CA SER A 62 18.70 -10.09 5.12
C SER A 62 17.35 -10.60 4.60
N ILE A 63 16.45 -9.72 4.16
CA ILE A 63 15.18 -10.13 3.55
C ILE A 63 15.42 -10.71 2.15
N LEU A 64 16.21 -10.02 1.32
CA LEU A 64 16.51 -10.43 -0.06
C LEU A 64 17.31 -11.74 -0.13
N SER A 65 18.04 -12.09 0.93
CA SER A 65 18.83 -13.34 0.99
C SER A 65 18.03 -14.57 1.40
N LYS A 66 16.78 -14.43 1.88
CA LYS A 66 16.02 -15.56 2.43
C LYS A 66 15.53 -16.54 1.35
N ASN A 67 14.79 -16.08 0.34
CA ASN A 67 14.40 -16.94 -0.79
C ASN A 67 14.40 -16.17 -2.13
N LYS A 68 14.11 -16.89 -3.22
CA LYS A 68 14.02 -16.31 -4.57
C LYS A 68 12.84 -15.35 -4.71
N ASP A 69 11.76 -15.60 -3.98
CA ASP A 69 10.52 -14.83 -4.06
C ASP A 69 10.62 -13.45 -3.44
N GLU A 70 11.71 -13.11 -2.75
CA GLU A 70 11.97 -11.81 -2.15
C GLU A 70 12.85 -10.91 -3.03
N LYS A 71 13.49 -11.46 -4.07
CA LYS A 71 14.43 -10.71 -4.93
C LYS A 71 13.75 -9.56 -5.68
N ASP A 72 12.44 -9.63 -5.89
CA ASP A 72 11.63 -8.61 -6.55
C ASP A 72 11.04 -7.57 -5.60
N LEU A 73 11.38 -7.57 -4.30
CA LEU A 73 10.87 -6.60 -3.32
C LEU A 73 11.14 -5.15 -3.79
N PRO A 74 10.10 -4.35 -4.14
CA PRO A 74 10.30 -2.99 -4.59
C PRO A 74 10.79 -2.11 -3.45
N HIS A 75 11.87 -1.38 -3.69
CA HIS A 75 12.48 -0.50 -2.70
C HIS A 75 13.13 0.72 -3.34
N THR A 76 13.30 1.78 -2.55
CA THR A 76 13.98 3.03 -2.97
C THR A 76 14.91 3.47 -1.85
N HIS A 77 16.15 3.82 -2.20
CA HIS A 77 17.13 4.32 -1.24
C HIS A 77 16.72 5.70 -0.71
N ILE A 78 16.85 5.86 0.60
CA ILE A 78 16.67 7.14 1.30
C ILE A 78 17.99 7.44 2.01
N GLY A 79 18.82 8.27 1.40
CA GLY A 79 20.16 8.54 1.89
C GLY A 79 21.06 7.30 1.91
N ASN A 80 22.05 7.30 2.81
CA ASN A 80 23.14 6.33 2.77
C ASN A 80 22.82 4.98 3.41
N ASP A 81 21.95 4.88 4.41
CA ASP A 81 21.78 3.61 5.16
C ASP A 81 20.34 3.14 5.27
N ARG A 82 19.39 3.89 4.68
CA ARG A 82 17.96 3.59 4.76
C ARG A 82 17.36 3.29 3.40
N VAL A 83 16.34 2.45 3.41
CA VAL A 83 15.56 2.06 2.24
C VAL A 83 14.09 2.04 2.59
N LYS A 84 13.26 2.62 1.72
CA LYS A 84 11.81 2.52 1.78
C LYS A 84 11.36 1.33 0.95
N ILE A 85 10.58 0.43 1.53
CA ILE A 85 10.14 -0.80 0.86
C ILE A 85 8.61 -0.81 0.68
N SER A 86 8.11 -1.56 -0.29
CA SER A 86 6.68 -1.62 -0.61
C SER A 86 5.89 -2.44 0.42
N ALA A 87 5.05 -1.80 1.21
CA ALA A 87 4.10 -2.45 2.11
C ALA A 87 3.06 -3.28 1.35
N ALA A 88 2.59 -2.81 0.18
CA ALA A 88 1.69 -3.57 -0.69
C ALA A 88 2.28 -4.93 -1.05
N TRP A 89 3.57 -4.97 -1.38
CA TRP A 89 4.28 -6.19 -1.75
C TRP A 89 4.42 -7.12 -0.53
N LEU A 90 4.74 -6.58 0.65
CA LEU A 90 4.84 -7.39 1.88
C LEU A 90 3.51 -8.06 2.22
N ILE A 91 2.41 -7.31 2.16
CA ILE A 91 1.05 -7.81 2.42
C ILE A 91 0.66 -8.88 1.39
N ASP A 92 0.95 -8.65 0.11
CA ASP A 92 0.72 -9.62 -0.97
C ASP A 92 1.43 -10.94 -0.71
N LYS A 93 2.72 -10.88 -0.38
CA LYS A 93 3.56 -12.05 -0.13
C LYS A 93 3.26 -12.74 1.20
N CYS A 94 2.42 -12.13 2.05
CA CYS A 94 1.77 -12.79 3.19
C CYS A 94 0.45 -13.50 2.81
N GLY A 95 0.05 -13.47 1.53
CA GLY A 95 -1.17 -14.11 1.03
C GLY A 95 -2.45 -13.40 1.44
N LEU A 96 -2.38 -12.09 1.71
CA LEU A 96 -3.48 -11.35 2.34
C LEU A 96 -4.41 -10.64 1.35
N LYS A 97 -4.12 -10.66 0.05
CA LYS A 97 -5.05 -10.15 -0.98
C LYS A 97 -6.40 -10.86 -0.86
N GLY A 98 -7.47 -10.08 -0.77
CA GLY A 98 -8.83 -10.63 -0.65
C GLY A 98 -9.13 -11.26 0.71
N LEU A 99 -8.26 -11.11 1.73
CA LEU A 99 -8.62 -11.45 3.11
C LEU A 99 -9.91 -10.72 3.47
N LYS A 100 -10.86 -11.43 4.07
CA LYS A 100 -12.13 -10.90 4.54
C LYS A 100 -12.30 -11.17 6.03
N ILE A 101 -12.59 -10.13 6.79
CA ILE A 101 -12.98 -10.22 8.19
C ILE A 101 -14.26 -9.41 8.38
N GLY A 102 -15.38 -10.11 8.55
CA GLY A 102 -16.71 -9.50 8.54
C GLY A 102 -16.91 -8.64 7.28
N GLY A 103 -17.29 -7.39 7.47
CA GLY A 103 -17.45 -6.41 6.39
C GLY A 103 -16.16 -5.74 5.89
N VAL A 104 -14.96 -6.10 6.38
CA VAL A 104 -13.69 -5.52 5.90
C VAL A 104 -12.98 -6.49 4.96
N GLU A 105 -12.50 -6.00 3.83
CA GLU A 105 -11.76 -6.80 2.84
C GLU A 105 -10.44 -6.10 2.45
N VAL A 106 -9.36 -6.87 2.26
CA VAL A 106 -8.12 -6.38 1.62
C VAL A 106 -8.34 -6.39 0.11
N HIS A 107 -8.15 -5.26 -0.57
CA HIS A 107 -8.44 -5.17 -2.00
C HIS A 107 -7.55 -6.12 -2.83
N LYS A 108 -8.19 -6.89 -3.72
CA LYS A 108 -7.55 -7.99 -4.47
C LYS A 108 -6.44 -7.53 -5.42
N LYS A 109 -6.49 -6.29 -5.90
CA LYS A 109 -5.45 -5.74 -6.81
C LYS A 109 -4.50 -4.78 -6.11
N GLN A 110 -4.89 -4.20 -4.97
CA GLN A 110 -4.12 -3.21 -4.22
C GLN A 110 -4.09 -3.57 -2.73
N PRO A 111 -3.13 -4.39 -2.28
CA PRO A 111 -3.09 -4.91 -0.91
C PRO A 111 -2.97 -3.85 0.19
N LEU A 112 -2.56 -2.63 -0.17
CA LEU A 112 -2.55 -1.50 0.75
C LEU A 112 -3.94 -0.94 1.05
N VAL A 113 -4.95 -1.26 0.24
CA VAL A 113 -6.28 -0.67 0.39
C VAL A 113 -7.19 -1.65 1.12
N LEU A 114 -7.78 -1.19 2.23
CA LEU A 114 -8.88 -1.86 2.90
C LEU A 114 -10.21 -1.29 2.40
N ILE A 115 -11.13 -2.17 2.03
CA ILE A 115 -12.45 -1.80 1.52
C ILE A 115 -13.53 -2.21 2.52
N ASN A 116 -14.53 -1.35 2.68
CA ASN A 116 -15.69 -1.59 3.52
C ASN A 116 -16.83 -2.17 2.67
N ARG A 117 -17.20 -3.41 2.97
CA ARG A 117 -18.31 -4.20 2.40
C ARG A 117 -19.49 -4.32 3.37
N SER A 118 -19.42 -3.66 4.52
CA SER A 118 -20.44 -3.76 5.57
C SER A 118 -21.75 -3.15 5.11
N ARG A 119 -22.87 -3.71 5.58
CA ARG A 119 -24.20 -3.12 5.38
C ARG A 119 -24.38 -1.93 6.34
N ILE A 120 -25.34 -1.05 6.04
CA ILE A 120 -25.61 0.18 6.83
C ILE A 120 -25.80 -0.10 8.34
N ASN A 121 -26.29 -1.29 8.72
CA ASN A 121 -26.58 -1.66 10.11
C ASN A 121 -25.54 -2.61 10.74
N ASP A 122 -24.39 -2.82 10.09
CA ASP A 122 -23.32 -3.63 10.67
C ASP A 122 -22.70 -2.86 11.84
N GLN A 123 -22.96 -3.31 13.07
CA GLN A 123 -22.38 -2.66 14.26
C GLN A 123 -20.92 -3.07 14.50
N ASP A 124 -20.43 -4.08 13.78
CA ASP A 124 -19.12 -4.68 14.04
C ASP A 124 -18.02 -4.11 13.14
N VAL A 125 -18.29 -3.10 12.30
CA VAL A 125 -17.31 -2.57 11.33
C VAL A 125 -15.97 -2.22 11.97
N PHE A 126 -16.00 -1.56 13.12
CA PHE A 126 -14.79 -1.16 13.85
C PHE A 126 -14.02 -2.37 14.39
N SER A 127 -14.71 -3.34 15.00
CA SER A 127 -14.11 -4.58 15.48
C SER A 127 -13.49 -5.38 14.33
N ASN A 128 -14.20 -5.49 13.21
CA ASN A 128 -13.74 -6.13 11.99
C ASN A 128 -12.52 -5.43 11.40
N LEU A 129 -12.49 -4.09 11.39
CA LEU A 129 -11.35 -3.30 10.96
C LEU A 129 -10.13 -3.54 11.86
N THR A 130 -10.30 -3.46 13.18
CA THR A 130 -9.20 -3.71 14.13
C THR A 130 -8.62 -5.11 13.94
N ARG A 131 -9.47 -6.13 13.83
CA ARG A 131 -9.04 -7.52 13.57
C ARG A 131 -8.30 -7.66 12.25
N ALA A 132 -8.78 -7.02 11.18
CA ALA A 132 -8.11 -7.05 9.88
C ALA A 132 -6.73 -6.39 9.93
N VAL A 133 -6.63 -5.24 10.60
CA VAL A 133 -5.36 -4.52 10.75
C VAL A 133 -4.36 -5.31 11.60
N MET A 134 -4.81 -5.90 12.72
CA MET A 134 -3.98 -6.76 13.57
C MET A 134 -3.47 -7.98 12.81
N GLU A 135 -4.33 -8.68 12.06
CA GLU A 135 -3.94 -9.84 11.23
C GLU A 135 -2.86 -9.46 10.22
N ILE A 136 -3.03 -8.32 9.53
CA ILE A 136 -2.05 -7.82 8.54
C ILE A 136 -0.71 -7.48 9.21
N LYS A 137 -0.74 -6.69 10.30
CA LYS A 137 0.47 -6.33 11.05
C LYS A 137 1.18 -7.56 11.56
N GLN A 138 0.45 -8.53 12.13
CA GLN A 138 1.00 -9.75 12.69
C GLN A 138 1.65 -10.61 11.60
N LYS A 139 1.02 -10.85 10.45
CA LYS A 139 1.65 -11.67 9.40
C LYS A 139 2.91 -11.03 8.81
N VAL A 140 2.89 -9.72 8.60
CA VAL A 140 4.07 -9.00 8.08
C VAL A 140 5.20 -8.98 9.12
N GLN A 141 4.86 -8.78 10.40
CA GLN A 141 5.81 -8.85 11.50
C GLN A 141 6.38 -10.27 11.65
N THR A 142 5.57 -11.32 11.61
CA THR A 142 6.05 -12.71 11.74
C THR A 142 6.94 -13.11 10.57
N LYS A 143 6.56 -12.76 9.33
CA LYS A 143 7.32 -13.17 8.14
C LYS A 143 8.60 -12.36 7.93
N TYR A 144 8.57 -11.05 8.17
CA TYR A 144 9.68 -10.15 7.84
C TYR A 144 10.26 -9.38 9.05
N GLY A 145 9.67 -9.52 10.22
CA GLY A 145 9.97 -8.74 11.43
C GLY A 145 9.52 -7.28 11.35
N ILE A 146 8.84 -6.87 10.27
CA ILE A 146 8.58 -5.46 9.97
C ILE A 146 7.21 -5.06 10.53
N SER A 147 7.22 -3.98 11.33
CA SER A 147 5.99 -3.39 11.84
C SER A 147 5.43 -2.39 10.84
N LEU A 148 4.16 -2.54 10.50
CA LEU A 148 3.45 -1.60 9.63
C LEU A 148 2.78 -0.49 10.46
N GLU A 149 2.88 0.74 9.97
CA GLU A 149 2.26 1.92 10.56
C GLU A 149 1.02 2.31 9.75
N ILE A 150 -0.06 2.65 10.44
CA ILE A 150 -1.31 3.12 9.83
C ILE A 150 -1.09 4.52 9.24
N GLU A 151 -1.58 4.76 8.02
CA GLU A 151 -1.51 6.05 7.34
C GLU A 151 -2.73 6.95 7.61
N PRO A 152 -3.98 6.45 7.57
CA PRO A 152 -5.15 7.25 7.90
C PRO A 152 -5.10 7.82 9.33
N ARG A 153 -5.64 9.03 9.48
CA ARG A 153 -5.90 9.60 10.81
C ARG A 153 -7.09 8.91 11.44
N ILE A 154 -6.93 8.51 12.70
CA ILE A 154 -8.00 7.94 13.52
C ILE A 154 -8.51 9.05 14.44
N TYR A 155 -9.83 9.24 14.47
CA TYR A 155 -10.49 10.24 15.31
C TYR A 155 -11.42 9.55 16.31
N GLY A 156 -11.62 10.19 17.47
CA GLY A 156 -12.42 9.65 18.58
C GLY A 156 -11.64 8.67 19.46
N ASP A 157 -12.35 7.97 20.35
CA ASP A 157 -11.75 7.03 21.31
C ASP A 157 -11.42 5.65 20.70
N PHE A 158 -11.58 5.51 19.37
CA PHE A 158 -11.28 4.28 18.68
C PHE A 158 -9.77 4.08 18.56
N LYS A 159 -9.31 2.90 18.97
CA LYS A 159 -7.91 2.49 18.90
C LYS A 159 -7.75 1.30 17.98
N ILE A 160 -6.81 1.43 17.05
CA ILE A 160 -6.36 0.35 16.17
C ILE A 160 -4.89 0.10 16.52
N ASP A 161 -4.66 -0.54 17.65
CA ASP A 161 -3.32 -0.76 18.21
C ASP A 161 -2.81 -2.15 17.80
#